data_AF-A0A7Y2U218-F1
#
_entry.id   AF-A0A7Y2U218-F1
#
_cell.length_a   1.000
_cell.length_b   1.000
_cell.length_c   1.000
_cell.angle_alpha   90.00
_cell.angle_beta   90.00
_cell.angle_gamma   90.00
#
_symmetry.space_group_name_H-M   'P 1'
#
loop_
_entity.id
_entity.type
_entity.pdbx_description
1 polymer ?
#
loop_
_entity_poly.entity_id
_entity_poly.type
_entity_poly.pdbx_seq_one_letter_code
_entity_poly.pdbx_strand_id
1 'polypeptide(L)'
;MKQNSELLKTQMLYEESSRLVDLETEVVGEIGAEVWAKSISDPRSLNLAEQRVIEALLWSFVEQLRSTRLLGQLGLIEDAEWRARVNSDAAFYLGNEYGRAWWANFSDGNTSLPADLVMEIDSHLANAVPDYTLDYAKAVMDLLDESE
;
A
#
# COMPACT_ATOMS: atom_id res chain seq x y z
N MET A 1 26.55 -17.77 -16.69
CA MET A 1 26.40 -16.42 -17.29
C MET A 1 24.96 -15.91 -17.27
N LYS A 2 23.96 -16.66 -17.76
CA LYS A 2 22.54 -16.22 -17.72
C LYS A 2 22.01 -15.95 -16.30
N GLN A 3 22.30 -16.82 -15.33
CA GLN A 3 21.89 -16.64 -13.92
C GLN A 3 22.43 -15.34 -13.31
N ASN A 4 23.69 -14.97 -13.57
CA ASN A 4 24.26 -13.71 -13.09
C ASN A 4 23.61 -12.49 -13.74
N SER A 5 23.20 -12.60 -15.01
CA SER A 5 22.53 -11.52 -15.74
C SER A 5 21.11 -11.29 -15.23
N GLU A 6 20.36 -12.36 -14.92
CA GLU A 6 19.01 -12.26 -14.34
C GLU A 6 19.06 -11.70 -12.92
N LEU A 7 20.00 -12.17 -12.09
CA LEU A 7 20.19 -11.64 -10.74
C LEU A 7 20.52 -10.15 -10.74
N LEU A 8 21.44 -9.72 -11.63
CA LEU A 8 21.82 -8.32 -11.78
C LEU A 8 20.64 -7.46 -12.25
N LYS A 9 19.85 -7.95 -13.21
CA LYS A 9 18.64 -7.27 -13.67
C LYS A 9 17.62 -7.09 -12.55
N THR A 10 17.41 -8.13 -11.73
CA THR A 10 16.54 -8.04 -10.56
C THR A 10 17.05 -7.00 -9.56
N GLN A 11 18.35 -6.99 -9.26
CA GLN A 11 18.93 -6.00 -8.35
C GLN A 11 18.71 -4.58 -8.85
N MET A 12 18.92 -4.34 -10.15
CA MET A 12 18.68 -3.02 -10.75
C MET A 12 17.20 -2.59 -10.67
N LEU A 13 16.26 -3.50 -10.91
CA LEU A 13 14.82 -3.21 -10.80
C LEU A 13 14.40 -2.93 -9.35
N TYR A 14 14.97 -3.67 -8.40
CA TYR A 14 14.74 -3.45 -6.98
C TYR A 14 15.31 -2.10 -6.50
N GLU A 15 16.53 -1.75 -6.95
CA GLU A 15 17.16 -0.44 -6.67
C GLU A 15 16.41 0.72 -7.32
N GLU A 16 15.82 0.52 -8.50
CA GLU A 16 14.94 1.50 -9.14
C GLU A 16 13.65 1.71 -8.32
N SER A 17 12.96 0.64 -7.94
CA SER A 17 11.76 0.73 -7.10
C SER A 17 12.07 1.40 -5.75
N SER A 18 13.19 1.04 -5.12
CA SER A 18 13.62 1.64 -3.84
C SER A 18 13.85 3.15 -3.96
N ARG A 19 14.54 3.60 -5.02
CA ARG A 19 14.75 5.04 -5.25
C ARG A 19 13.47 5.83 -5.49
N LEU A 20 12.48 5.20 -6.14
CA LEU A 20 11.18 5.83 -6.34
C LEU A 20 10.39 5.91 -5.02
N VAL A 21 10.44 4.86 -4.19
CA VAL A 21 9.86 4.89 -2.84
C VAL A 21 10.52 5.97 -1.97
N ASP A 22 11.84 6.14 -2.06
CA ASP A 22 12.56 7.21 -1.36
C ASP A 22 12.04 8.59 -1.79
N LEU A 23 11.91 8.83 -3.10
CA LEU A 23 11.37 10.08 -3.65
C LEU A 23 9.94 10.36 -3.17
N GLU A 24 9.07 9.34 -3.19
CA GLU A 24 7.69 9.51 -2.71
C GLU A 24 7.64 9.70 -1.19
N THR A 25 8.55 9.07 -0.44
CA THR A 25 8.67 9.31 1.01
C THR A 25 9.10 10.75 1.31
N GLU A 26 9.97 11.35 0.48
CA GLU A 26 10.29 12.77 0.56
C GLU A 26 9.05 13.66 0.31
N VAL A 27 8.18 13.26 -0.63
CA VAL A 27 6.90 13.95 -0.88
C VAL A 27 5.95 13.83 0.31
N VAL A 28 5.90 12.66 0.97
CA VAL A 28 5.08 12.45 2.17
C VAL A 28 5.50 13.43 3.28
N GLY A 29 6.81 13.59 3.47
CA GLY A 29 7.38 14.58 4.38
C GLY A 29 6.84 14.51 5.82
N GLU A 30 6.90 15.65 6.52
CA GLU A 30 6.52 15.74 7.94
C GLU A 30 4.99 15.67 8.19
N ILE A 31 4.19 15.97 7.17
CA ILE A 31 2.72 16.04 7.28
C ILE A 31 2.03 14.70 6.97
N GLY A 32 2.78 13.66 6.62
CA GLY A 32 2.25 12.37 6.20
C GLY A 32 1.25 11.75 7.18
N ALA A 33 1.57 11.78 8.48
CA ALA A 33 0.70 11.21 9.51
C ALA A 33 -0.62 11.97 9.66
N GLU A 34 -0.58 13.31 9.63
CA GLU A 34 -1.77 14.16 9.70
C GLU A 34 -2.67 13.94 8.48
N VAL A 35 -2.07 13.95 7.29
CA VAL A 35 -2.78 13.74 6.03
C VAL A 35 -3.38 12.34 5.95
N TRP A 36 -2.64 11.31 6.38
CA TRP A 36 -3.14 9.95 6.45
C TRP A 36 -4.34 9.83 7.40
N ALA A 37 -4.23 10.37 8.61
CA ALA A 37 -5.35 10.38 9.56
C ALA A 37 -6.58 11.08 8.98
N LYS A 38 -6.38 12.25 8.35
CA LYS A 38 -7.44 13.01 7.68
C LYS A 38 -8.06 12.25 6.52
N SER A 39 -7.27 11.51 5.74
CA SER A 39 -7.75 10.68 4.63
C SER A 39 -8.68 9.55 5.09
N ILE A 40 -8.53 9.12 6.34
CA ILE A 40 -9.38 8.08 6.93
C ILE A 40 -10.62 8.70 7.60
N SER A 41 -10.47 9.83 8.30
CA SER A 41 -11.56 10.42 9.09
C SER A 41 -12.48 11.37 8.31
N ASP A 42 -11.93 12.13 7.36
CA ASP A 42 -12.67 13.13 6.57
C ASP A 42 -12.01 13.34 5.18
N PRO A 43 -12.07 12.33 4.29
CA PRO A 43 -11.37 12.36 3.00
C PRO A 43 -11.83 13.47 2.06
N ARG A 44 -13.08 13.95 2.21
CA ARG A 44 -13.65 15.00 1.35
C ARG A 44 -13.09 16.39 1.64
N SER A 45 -12.42 16.55 2.79
CA SER A 45 -11.77 17.80 3.20
C SER A 45 -10.30 17.90 2.75
N LEU A 46 -9.77 16.86 2.09
CA LEU A 46 -8.40 16.86 1.57
C LEU A 46 -8.25 17.87 0.43
N ASN A 47 -7.32 18.82 0.59
CA ASN A 47 -6.89 19.71 -0.48
C ASN A 47 -5.92 18.99 -1.44
N LEU A 48 -5.58 19.62 -2.58
CA LEU A 48 -4.73 19.00 -3.61
C LEU A 48 -3.32 18.63 -3.13
N ALA A 49 -2.73 19.42 -2.24
CA ALA A 49 -1.41 19.10 -1.69
C ALA A 49 -1.48 17.89 -0.76
N GLU A 50 -2.52 17.84 0.08
CA GLU A 50 -2.78 16.68 0.95
C GLU A 50 -3.10 15.43 0.12
N GLN A 51 -3.87 15.56 -0.97
CA GLN A 51 -4.11 14.46 -1.92
C GLN A 51 -2.79 13.93 -2.48
N ARG A 52 -1.87 14.80 -2.95
CA ARG A 52 -0.58 14.35 -3.47
C ARG A 52 0.27 13.61 -2.42
N VAL A 53 0.20 14.03 -1.16
CA VAL A 53 0.90 13.40 -0.03
C VAL A 53 0.34 12.00 0.24
N ILE A 54 -0.98 11.84 0.34
CA ILE A 54 -1.56 10.51 0.57
C ILE A 54 -1.36 9.61 -0.66
N GLU A 55 -1.42 10.14 -1.88
CA GLU A 55 -1.11 9.38 -3.10
C GLU A 55 0.35 8.89 -3.11
N ALA A 56 1.30 9.70 -2.65
CA ALA A 56 2.70 9.30 -2.51
C ALA A 56 2.84 8.09 -1.58
N LEU A 57 2.13 8.12 -0.45
CA LEU A 57 2.11 7.04 0.52
C LEU A 57 1.51 5.76 -0.06
N LEU A 58 0.33 5.86 -0.70
CA LEU A 58 -0.37 4.70 -1.27
C LEU A 58 0.41 4.09 -2.44
N TRP A 59 1.02 4.92 -3.28
CA TRP A 59 1.87 4.46 -4.37
C TRP A 59 3.10 3.71 -3.85
N SER A 60 3.78 4.28 -2.86
CA SER A 60 4.95 3.65 -2.21
C SER A 60 4.60 2.28 -1.62
N PHE A 61 3.44 2.18 -0.98
CA PHE A 61 2.91 0.93 -0.46
C PHE A 61 2.69 -0.11 -1.57
N VAL A 62 2.02 0.25 -2.68
CA VAL A 62 1.80 -0.68 -3.79
C VAL A 62 3.11 -1.12 -4.43
N GLU A 63 4.09 -0.23 -4.55
CA GLU A 63 5.41 -0.57 -5.05
C GLU A 63 6.17 -1.55 -4.14
N GLN A 64 6.03 -1.41 -2.83
CA GLN A 64 6.57 -2.38 -1.88
C GLN A 64 5.95 -3.77 -2.08
N LEU A 65 4.63 -3.84 -2.30
CA LEU A 65 3.96 -5.11 -2.62
C LEU A 65 4.42 -5.68 -3.97
N ARG A 66 4.58 -4.83 -5.00
CA ARG A 66 5.08 -5.21 -6.32
C ARG A 66 6.48 -5.80 -6.25
N SER A 67 7.37 -5.15 -5.49
CA SER A 67 8.73 -5.62 -5.23
C SER A 67 8.73 -6.95 -4.46
N THR A 68 7.88 -7.10 -3.45
CA THR A 68 7.75 -8.36 -2.70
C THR A 68 7.26 -9.48 -3.62
N ARG A 69 6.24 -9.24 -4.45
CA ARG A 69 5.75 -10.23 -5.42
C ARG A 69 6.84 -10.63 -6.41
N LEU A 70 7.66 -9.69 -6.87
CA LEU A 70 8.80 -10.01 -7.75
C LEU A 70 9.80 -10.96 -7.07
N LEU A 71 10.09 -10.77 -5.78
CA LEU A 71 10.94 -11.72 -5.02
C LEU A 71 10.33 -13.14 -5.01
N GLY A 72 9.01 -13.24 -4.85
CA GLY A 72 8.29 -14.52 -4.90
C GLY A 72 8.38 -15.20 -6.26
N GLN A 73 8.20 -14.43 -7.34
CA GLN A 73 8.36 -14.94 -8.71
C GLN A 73 9.76 -15.49 -9.01
N LEU A 74 10.77 -14.93 -8.37
CA LEU A 74 12.16 -15.35 -8.51
C LEU A 74 12.53 -16.53 -7.59
N GLY A 75 11.60 -16.98 -6.74
CA GLY A 75 11.83 -18.04 -5.77
C GLY A 75 12.76 -17.64 -4.63
N LEU A 76 12.87 -16.34 -4.34
CA LEU A 76 13.67 -15.82 -3.22
C LEU A 76 12.89 -15.80 -1.91
N ILE A 77 11.56 -15.82 -2.01
CA ILE A 77 10.60 -15.98 -0.91
C ILE A 77 9.52 -16.96 -1.37
N GLU A 78 8.77 -17.53 -0.43
CA GLU A 78 7.65 -18.43 -0.76
C GLU A 78 6.45 -17.63 -1.30
N ASP A 79 5.64 -18.23 -2.17
CA ASP A 79 4.45 -17.57 -2.72
C ASP A 79 3.46 -17.12 -1.63
N ALA A 80 3.36 -17.91 -0.55
CA ALA A 80 2.52 -17.59 0.60
C ALA A 80 3.00 -16.33 1.34
N GLU A 81 4.30 -16.01 1.31
CA GLU A 81 4.86 -14.89 2.08
C GLU A 81 4.46 -13.54 1.47
N TRP A 82 4.45 -13.40 0.14
CA TRP A 82 4.02 -12.12 -0.46
C TRP A 82 2.51 -11.92 -0.33
N ARG A 83 1.70 -12.99 -0.45
CA ARG A 83 0.25 -12.91 -0.21
C ARG A 83 -0.06 -12.57 1.24
N ALA A 84 0.69 -13.11 2.19
CA ALA A 84 0.53 -12.77 3.60
C ALA A 84 0.72 -11.27 3.85
N ARG A 85 1.67 -10.63 3.16
CA ARG A 85 1.86 -9.16 3.25
C ARG A 85 0.71 -8.36 2.65
N VAL A 86 0.17 -8.80 1.52
CA VAL A 86 -1.05 -8.17 0.98
C VAL A 86 -2.18 -8.26 2.01
N ASN A 87 -2.36 -9.45 2.61
CA ASN A 87 -3.41 -9.69 3.59
C ASN A 87 -3.22 -8.96 4.92
N SER A 88 -1.99 -8.60 5.31
CA SER A 88 -1.76 -7.83 6.54
C SER A 88 -1.97 -6.33 6.34
N ASP A 89 -1.57 -5.80 5.19
CA ASP A 89 -1.36 -4.36 5.04
C ASP A 89 -2.39 -3.68 4.12
N ALA A 90 -3.00 -4.42 3.18
CA ALA A 90 -3.88 -3.82 2.17
C ALA A 90 -5.12 -3.16 2.79
N ALA A 91 -5.75 -3.78 3.80
CA ALA A 91 -6.88 -3.17 4.49
C ALA A 91 -6.48 -1.87 5.24
N PHE A 92 -5.26 -1.81 5.77
CA PHE A 92 -4.79 -0.64 6.51
C PHE A 92 -4.64 0.59 5.60
N TYR A 93 -4.01 0.42 4.43
CA TYR A 93 -3.75 1.52 3.49
C TYR A 93 -4.91 1.79 2.54
N LEU A 94 -5.52 0.74 2.00
CA LEU A 94 -6.50 0.81 0.91
C LEU A 94 -7.93 0.49 1.36
N GLY A 95 -8.16 0.16 2.64
CA GLY A 95 -9.48 -0.24 3.14
C GLY A 95 -10.42 0.92 3.48
N ASN A 96 -9.89 2.14 3.64
CA ASN A 96 -10.68 3.35 3.88
C ASN A 96 -11.29 3.91 2.58
N GLU A 97 -12.28 4.80 2.69
CA GLU A 97 -12.97 5.38 1.52
C GLU A 97 -11.99 5.98 0.48
N TYR A 98 -11.03 6.79 0.91
CA TYR A 98 -10.06 7.42 -0.01
C TYR A 98 -9.16 6.37 -0.68
N GLY A 99 -8.60 5.46 0.11
CA GLY A 99 -7.72 4.40 -0.35
C GLY A 99 -8.40 3.49 -1.39
N ARG A 100 -9.67 3.15 -1.18
CA ARG A 100 -10.47 2.37 -2.14
C ARG A 100 -10.71 3.14 -3.44
N ALA A 101 -11.08 4.41 -3.34
CA ALA A 101 -11.31 5.25 -4.52
C ALA A 101 -10.03 5.45 -5.34
N TRP A 102 -8.91 5.72 -4.65
CA TRP A 102 -7.60 5.82 -5.28
C TRP A 102 -7.20 4.51 -5.96
N TRP A 103 -7.31 3.37 -5.26
CA TRP A 103 -6.95 2.07 -5.80
C TRP A 103 -7.75 1.74 -7.06
N ALA A 104 -9.07 1.93 -7.02
CA ALA A 104 -9.94 1.67 -8.16
C ALA A 104 -9.53 2.51 -9.39
N ASN A 105 -9.12 3.76 -9.19
CA ASN A 105 -8.65 4.62 -10.28
C ASN A 105 -7.22 4.26 -10.74
N PHE A 106 -6.34 3.88 -9.82
CA PHE A 106 -4.95 3.58 -10.10
C PHE A 106 -4.74 2.20 -10.77
N SER A 107 -5.55 1.21 -10.41
CA SER A 107 -5.46 -0.15 -10.93
C SER A 107 -6.24 -0.35 -12.24
N ASP A 108 -7.28 0.46 -12.49
CA ASP A 108 -8.08 0.35 -13.71
C ASP A 108 -7.24 0.57 -14.98
N GLY A 109 -7.22 -0.43 -15.85
CA GLY A 109 -6.43 -0.43 -17.08
C GLY A 109 -4.91 -0.39 -16.89
N ASN A 110 -4.39 -0.48 -15.66
CA ASN A 110 -2.96 -0.39 -15.39
C ASN A 110 -2.23 -1.69 -15.72
N THR A 111 -1.76 -1.78 -16.97
CA THR A 111 -1.03 -2.95 -17.48
C THR A 111 0.37 -3.14 -16.89
N SER A 112 0.88 -2.17 -16.13
CA SER A 112 2.20 -2.26 -15.48
C SER A 112 2.16 -3.01 -14.16
N LEU A 113 0.97 -3.15 -13.54
CA LEU A 113 0.78 -3.94 -12.34
C LEU A 113 0.59 -5.41 -12.69
N PRO A 114 1.21 -6.33 -11.92
CA PRO A 114 0.93 -7.75 -12.06
C PRO A 114 -0.55 -8.08 -11.80
N ALA A 115 -1.18 -8.81 -12.73
CA ALA A 115 -2.59 -9.16 -12.62
C ALA A 115 -2.94 -10.01 -11.38
N ASP A 116 -2.03 -10.89 -10.95
CA ASP A 116 -2.15 -11.68 -9.72
C ASP A 116 -2.08 -10.82 -8.46
N LEU A 117 -1.24 -9.79 -8.45
CA LEU A 117 -1.17 -8.82 -7.36
C LEU A 117 -2.46 -8.01 -7.27
N VAL A 118 -2.95 -7.50 -8.40
CA VAL A 118 -4.22 -6.76 -8.45
C VAL A 118 -5.36 -7.62 -7.94
N MET A 119 -5.46 -8.87 -8.40
CA MET A 119 -6.47 -9.82 -7.97
C MET A 119 -6.39 -10.13 -6.46
N GLU A 120 -5.19 -10.28 -5.90
CA GLU A 120 -5.02 -10.53 -4.45
C GLU A 120 -5.48 -9.31 -3.62
N ILE A 121 -5.09 -8.09 -4.02
CA ILE A 121 -5.52 -6.86 -3.36
C ILE A 121 -7.04 -6.69 -3.45
N ASP A 122 -7.62 -6.87 -4.65
CA ASP A 122 -9.07 -6.75 -4.86
C ASP A 122 -9.85 -7.77 -4.03
N SER A 123 -9.37 -9.02 -3.99
CA SER A 123 -9.97 -10.07 -3.18
C SER A 123 -9.92 -9.74 -1.70
N HIS A 124 -8.79 -9.24 -1.21
CA HIS A 124 -8.66 -8.82 0.18
C HIS A 124 -9.59 -7.65 0.51
N LEU A 125 -9.60 -6.60 -0.34
CA LEU A 125 -10.44 -5.42 -0.15
C LEU A 125 -11.94 -5.74 -0.21
N ALA A 126 -12.37 -6.68 -1.04
CA ALA A 126 -13.77 -7.12 -1.11
C ALA A 126 -14.24 -7.81 0.18
N ASN A 127 -13.33 -8.46 0.91
CA ASN A 127 -13.63 -9.17 2.15
C ASN A 127 -13.29 -8.34 3.41
N ALA A 128 -12.49 -7.30 3.28
CA ALA A 128 -12.11 -6.42 4.38
C ALA A 128 -13.27 -5.53 4.80
N VAL A 129 -13.43 -5.34 6.12
CA VAL A 129 -14.35 -4.36 6.69
C VAL A 129 -13.91 -2.96 6.23
N PRO A 130 -14.78 -2.18 5.54
CA PRO A 130 -14.47 -0.79 5.20
C PRO A 130 -14.10 0.01 6.46
N ASP A 131 -13.16 0.94 6.31
CA ASP A 131 -12.72 1.82 7.40
C ASP A 131 -12.19 1.09 8.66
N TYR A 132 -11.75 -0.17 8.50
CA TYR A 132 -11.18 -1.00 9.58
C TYR A 132 -10.20 -0.25 10.48
N THR A 133 -9.31 0.55 9.89
CA THR A 133 -8.32 1.32 10.65
C THR A 133 -8.95 2.37 11.57
N LEU A 134 -9.99 3.07 11.10
CA LEU A 134 -10.70 4.05 11.91
C LEU A 134 -11.45 3.38 13.05
N ASP A 135 -12.12 2.27 12.74
CA ASP A 135 -12.89 1.50 13.72
C ASP A 135 -11.98 0.86 14.77
N TYR A 136 -10.81 0.34 14.35
CA TYR A 136 -9.78 -0.12 15.25
C TYR A 136 -9.30 1.00 16.19
N ALA A 137 -8.98 2.19 15.64
CA ALA A 137 -8.53 3.32 16.44
C ALA A 137 -9.58 3.76 17.48
N LYS A 138 -10.87 3.77 17.09
CA LYS A 138 -11.98 4.06 18.01
C LYS A 138 -12.10 3.00 19.10
N ALA A 139 -12.08 1.71 18.73
CA ALA A 139 -12.20 0.61 19.68
C ALA A 139 -11.06 0.59 20.72
N VAL A 140 -9.84 0.99 20.34
CA VAL A 140 -8.73 1.16 21.28
C VAL A 140 -9.03 2.26 22.30
N MET A 141 -9.59 3.39 21.87
CA MET A 141 -9.94 4.49 22.77
C MET A 141 -11.11 4.13 23.69
N ASP A 142 -12.14 3.46 23.17
CA ASP A 142 -13.29 3.01 23.97
C ASP A 142 -12.86 2.11 25.14
N LEU A 143 -11.89 1.20 24.90
CA LEU A 143 -11.35 0.34 25.95
C LEU A 143 -10.54 1.07 27.02
N LEU A 144 -9.93 2.22 26.68
CA LEU A 144 -9.22 3.05 27.65
C LEU A 144 -10.22 3.80 28.53
N ASP A 145 -11.29 4.33 27.94
CA ASP A 145 -12.34 5.07 28.66
C ASP A 145 -13.14 4.16 29.60
N GLU A 146 -13.32 2.87 29.27
CA GLU A 146 -13.96 1.87 30.15
C GLU A 146 -13.06 1.44 31.33
N SER A 147 -11.78 1.81 31.33
CA SER A 147 -10.81 1.44 32.37
C SER A 147 -10.62 2.51 33.47
N GLU A 148 -11.27 3.67 33.32
CA GLU A 148 -11.31 4.78 34.30
C GLU A 148 -12.56 4.72 35.21
#